data_AF-A0A945ZSH9-F1
#
_entry.id   AF-A0A945ZSH9-F1
#
_cell.length_a   1.000
_cell.length_b   1.000
_cell.length_c   1.000
_cell.angle_alpha   90.00
_cell.angle_beta   90.00
_cell.angle_gamma   90.00
#
_symmetry.space_group_name_H-M   'P 1'
#
loop_
_entity.id
_entity.type
_entity.pdbx_description
1 polymer ?
#
loop_
_entity_poly.entity_id
_entity_poly.type
_entity_poly.pdbx_seq_one_letter_code
_entity_poly.pdbx_strand_id
1 'polypeptide(L)'
;MANKPPSAPTSALKMLYSFMVLAQVILIVDFFVVPQNMGFAGALFNLIENQRSGLILLQLFGCAILFVDAVVRFDHLKNRWIHCIGIGLLACHWMFQMFVHFLSSSYLT
;
A
#
# COMPACT_ATOMS: atom_id res chain seq x y z
N MET A 1 -5.27 -20.89 31.90
CA MET A 1 -4.78 -19.59 31.38
C MET A 1 -5.85 -19.04 30.46
N ALA A 2 -6.60 -18.03 30.89
CA ALA A 2 -7.66 -17.44 30.07
C ALA A 2 -7.02 -16.66 28.92
N ASN A 3 -7.21 -17.15 27.68
CA ASN A 3 -6.77 -16.45 26.49
C ASN A 3 -7.57 -15.15 26.37
N LYS A 4 -6.92 -14.01 26.63
CA LYS A 4 -7.53 -12.69 26.57
C LYS A 4 -8.01 -12.47 25.12
N PRO A 5 -9.30 -12.13 24.89
CA PRO A 5 -9.78 -11.92 23.54
C PRO A 5 -8.95 -10.84 22.85
N PRO A 6 -8.57 -11.01 21.57
CA PRO A 6 -7.74 -10.03 20.88
C PRO A 6 -8.44 -8.68 20.87
N SER A 7 -7.88 -7.73 21.62
CA SER A 7 -8.50 -6.46 21.95
C SER A 7 -8.59 -5.56 20.73
N ALA A 8 -9.77 -5.41 20.09
CA ALA A 8 -10.21 -4.43 19.06
C ALA A 8 -9.15 -3.77 18.11
N PRO A 9 -9.45 -3.44 16.85
CA PRO A 9 -8.49 -2.69 16.00
C PRO A 9 -8.09 -1.40 16.71
N THR A 10 -6.85 -1.35 17.20
CA THR A 10 -6.23 -0.19 17.82
C THR A 10 -6.24 0.93 16.79
N SER A 11 -6.48 2.17 17.23
CA SER A 11 -6.56 3.33 16.34
C SER A 11 -5.36 3.43 15.39
N ALA A 12 -4.18 2.98 15.84
CA ALA A 12 -2.96 2.88 15.05
C ALA A 12 -3.09 1.98 13.80
N LEU A 13 -3.75 0.83 13.90
CA LEU A 13 -3.91 -0.09 12.77
C LEU A 13 -4.85 0.49 11.70
N LYS A 14 -5.93 1.16 12.12
CA LYS A 14 -6.82 1.89 11.22
C LYS A 14 -6.09 3.03 10.52
N MET A 15 -5.21 3.71 11.25
CA MET A 15 -4.37 4.79 10.73
C MET A 15 -3.36 4.26 9.70
N LEU A 16 -2.73 3.11 9.97
CA LEU A 16 -1.85 2.42 9.02
C LEU A 16 -2.59 2.02 7.75
N TYR A 17 -3.79 1.44 7.87
CA TYR A 17 -4.62 1.05 6.73
C TYR A 17 -4.99 2.27 5.88
N SER A 18 -5.46 3.35 6.52
CA SER A 18 -5.80 4.59 5.83
C SER A 18 -4.59 5.20 5.13
N PHE A 19 -3.42 5.15 5.76
CA PHE A 19 -2.17 5.65 5.19
C PHE A 19 -1.72 4.81 3.99
N MET A 20 -1.81 3.47 4.07
CA MET A 20 -1.50 2.54 2.98
C MET A 20 -2.40 2.77 1.75
N VAL A 21 -3.71 2.96 1.97
CA VAL A 21 -4.66 3.24 0.90
C VAL A 21 -4.36 4.61 0.26
N LEU A 22 -4.05 5.63 1.06
CA LEU A 22 -3.63 6.94 0.56
C LEU A 22 -2.36 6.85 -0.28
N ALA A 23 -1.33 6.15 0.20
CA ALA A 23 -0.09 5.94 -0.54
C ALA A 23 -0.36 5.22 -1.87
N GLN A 24 -1.24 4.23 -1.87
CA GLN A 24 -1.63 3.53 -3.11
C GLN A 24 -2.31 4.46 -4.11
N VAL A 25 -3.27 5.29 -3.67
CA VAL A 25 -3.96 6.25 -4.53
C VAL A 25 -2.96 7.25 -5.12
N ILE A 26 -2.03 7.76 -4.32
CA ILE A 26 -0.98 8.68 -4.79
C ILE A 26 -0.14 8.02 -5.89
N LEU A 27 0.28 6.76 -5.70
CA LEU A 27 1.06 6.04 -6.69
C LEU A 27 0.28 5.69 -7.97
N ILE A 28 -1.04 5.43 -7.87
CA ILE A 28 -1.92 5.28 -9.05
C ILE A 28 -1.98 6.59 -9.82
N VAL A 29 -2.21 7.71 -9.11
CA VAL A 29 -2.32 9.03 -9.72
C VAL A 29 -1.00 9.40 -10.40
N ASP A 30 0.13 9.16 -9.76
CA ASP A 30 1.46 9.36 -10.33
C ASP A 30 1.69 8.56 -11.62
N PHE A 31 1.18 7.32 -11.69
CA PHE A 31 1.27 6.51 -12.91
C PHE A 31 0.42 7.05 -14.07
N PHE A 32 -0.79 7.57 -13.78
CA PHE A 32 -1.72 8.06 -14.81
C PHE A 32 -1.53 9.53 -15.19
N VAL A 33 -1.02 10.35 -14.27
CA VAL A 33 -0.93 11.80 -14.43
C VAL A 33 0.54 12.18 -14.62
N VAL A 34 0.95 12.35 -15.88
CA VAL A 34 2.22 13.00 -16.20
C VAL A 34 2.07 14.50 -15.91
N PRO A 35 2.83 15.09 -14.96
CA PRO A 35 2.65 16.48 -14.58
C PRO A 35 3.12 17.40 -15.72
N GLN A 36 2.17 17.92 -16.48
CA GLN A 36 2.45 18.82 -17.60
C GLN A 36 2.69 20.27 -17.17
N ASN A 37 2.25 20.73 -15.98
CA ASN A 37 2.32 22.16 -15.61
C ASN A 37 1.96 22.52 -14.14
N MET A 38 2.68 22.07 -13.10
CA MET A 38 2.37 22.54 -11.72
C MET A 38 3.61 22.64 -10.82
N GLY A 39 3.93 23.85 -10.34
CA GLY A 39 5.14 24.13 -9.55
C GLY A 39 5.25 23.37 -8.23
N PHE A 40 4.23 23.42 -7.36
CA PHE A 40 4.25 22.69 -6.08
C PHE A 40 4.01 21.19 -6.24
N ALA A 41 3.08 20.79 -7.13
CA ALA A 41 2.82 19.38 -7.40
C ALA A 41 4.04 18.71 -8.06
N GLY A 42 4.74 19.40 -8.96
CA GLY A 42 5.97 18.91 -9.60
C GLY A 42 7.13 18.69 -8.62
N ALA A 43 7.22 19.49 -7.55
CA ALA A 43 8.20 19.27 -6.48
C ALA A 43 7.85 18.02 -5.65
N LEU A 44 6.56 17.80 -5.35
CA LEU A 44 6.09 16.57 -4.70
C LEU A 44 6.28 15.33 -5.59
N PHE A 45 5.97 15.42 -6.88
CA PHE A 45 6.18 14.33 -7.85
C PHE A 45 7.66 13.98 -7.99
N ASN A 46 8.57 14.97 -8.02
CA ASN A 46 10.01 14.69 -8.01
C ASN A 46 10.48 14.02 -6.71
N LEU A 47 9.91 14.41 -5.55
CA LEU A 47 10.19 13.76 -4.28
C LEU A 47 9.68 12.31 -4.25
N ILE A 48 8.49 12.08 -4.80
CA ILE A 48 7.88 10.76 -4.95
C ILE A 48 8.69 9.89 -5.91
N GLU A 49 9.17 10.45 -7.03
CA GLU A 49 10.04 9.76 -7.99
C GLU A 49 11.37 9.36 -7.33
N ASN A 50 12.04 10.29 -6.64
CA ASN A 50 13.30 10.01 -5.94
C ASN A 50 13.14 8.97 -4.82
N GLN A 51 11.96 8.94 -4.17
CA GLN A 51 11.66 8.00 -3.09
C GLN A 51 10.80 6.83 -3.55
N ARG A 52 10.62 6.63 -4.87
CA ARG A 52 9.70 5.63 -5.43
C ARG A 52 10.04 4.23 -4.91
N SER A 53 11.32 3.86 -4.91
CA SER A 53 11.79 2.59 -4.36
C SER A 53 11.51 2.46 -2.86
N GLY A 54 11.67 3.54 -2.09
CA GLY A 54 11.35 3.58 -0.66
C GLY A 54 9.86 3.44 -0.38
N LEU A 55 9.02 4.09 -1.19
CA LEU A 55 7.55 3.99 -1.11
C LEU A 55 7.07 2.58 -1.48
N ILE A 56 7.65 1.95 -2.49
CA ILE A 56 7.34 0.57 -2.88
C ILE A 56 7.70 -0.41 -1.75
N LEU A 57 8.85 -0.23 -1.09
CA LEU A 57 9.24 -1.04 0.08
C LEU A 57 8.31 -0.81 1.28
N LEU A 58 7.98 0.45 1.57
CA LEU A 58 7.03 0.80 2.62
C LEU A 58 5.68 0.13 2.39
N GLN A 59 5.18 0.17 1.14
CA GLN A 59 3.94 -0.48 0.71
C GLN A 59 3.99 -1.99 0.94
N LEU A 60 5.13 -2.65 0.65
CA LEU A 60 5.33 -4.08 0.90
C LEU A 60 5.23 -4.40 2.40
N PHE A 61 5.96 -3.67 3.24
CA PHE A 61 5.94 -3.90 4.69
C PHE A 61 4.57 -3.63 5.30
N GLY A 62 3.90 -2.54 4.90
CA GLY A 62 2.56 -2.25 5.38
C GLY A 62 1.52 -3.27 4.90
N CYS A 63 1.63 -3.76 3.66
CA CYS A 63 0.80 -4.85 3.16
C CYS A 63 1.03 -6.14 3.96
N ALA A 64 2.28 -6.48 4.28
CA ALA A 64 2.61 -7.65 5.10
C ALA A 64 2.05 -7.54 6.52
N ILE A 65 2.15 -6.37 7.16
CA ILE A 65 1.60 -6.12 8.49
C ILE A 65 0.07 -6.24 8.48
N LEU A 66 -0.60 -5.65 7.48
CA LEU A 66 -2.05 -5.73 7.32
C LEU A 66 -2.51 -7.16 7.01
N PHE A 67 -1.73 -7.91 6.23
CA PHE A 67 -1.99 -9.32 5.95
C PHE A 67 -1.87 -10.17 7.22
N VAL A 68 -0.80 -10.01 7.99
CA VAL A 68 -0.60 -10.71 9.27
C VAL A 68 -1.71 -10.35 10.26
N ASP A 69 -2.11 -9.08 10.36
CA ASP A 69 -3.23 -8.67 11.21
C ASP A 69 -4.54 -9.31 10.75
N ALA A 70 -4.82 -9.34 9.44
CA ALA A 70 -6.00 -9.98 8.89
C ALA A 70 -6.04 -11.50 9.15
N VAL A 71 -4.89 -12.18 9.13
CA VAL A 71 -4.78 -13.61 9.49
C VAL A 71 -5.00 -13.82 10.99
N VAL A 72 -4.37 -13.01 11.84
CA VAL A 72 -4.45 -13.13 13.31
C VAL A 72 -5.84 -12.77 13.85
N ARG A 73 -6.55 -11.83 13.20
CA ARG A 73 -7.89 -11.35 13.62
C ARG A 73 -9.03 -11.82 12.74
N PHE A 74 -8.78 -12.82 11.89
CA PHE A 74 -9.74 -13.31 10.91
C PHE A 74 -11.10 -13.68 11.53
N ASP A 75 -11.10 -14.26 12.74
CA ASP A 75 -12.31 -14.71 13.44
C ASP A 75 -13.18 -13.58 14.03
N HIS A 76 -12.62 -12.39 14.28
CA HIS A 76 -13.34 -11.28 14.91
C HIS A 76 -13.79 -10.18 13.93
N LEU A 77 -13.47 -10.31 12.64
CA LEU A 77 -13.84 -9.32 11.63
C LEU A 77 -15.26 -9.57 11.08
N LYS A 78 -16.17 -8.61 11.29
CA LYS A 78 -17.56 -8.64 10.77
C LYS A 78 -17.62 -8.68 9.22
N ASN A 79 -16.67 -8.01 8.54
CA ASN A 79 -16.58 -7.92 7.07
C ASN A 79 -15.27 -8.53 6.54
N ARG A 80 -15.03 -9.79 6.90
CA ARG A 80 -13.81 -10.58 6.60
C ARG A 80 -13.43 -10.60 5.12
N TRP A 81 -14.40 -10.83 4.23
CA TRP A 81 -14.15 -10.89 2.78
C TRP A 81 -13.70 -9.55 2.19
N ILE A 82 -14.30 -8.43 2.60
CA ILE A 82 -13.97 -7.09 2.07
C ILE A 82 -12.55 -6.69 2.48
N HIS A 83 -12.14 -6.96 3.73
CA HIS A 83 -10.79 -6.67 4.20
C HIS A 83 -9.74 -7.51 3.47
N CYS A 84 -10.03 -8.81 3.27
CA CYS A 84 -9.14 -9.72 2.58
C CYS A 84 -8.99 -9.35 1.09
N ILE A 85 -10.09 -8.95 0.43
CA ILE A 85 -10.06 -8.43 -0.94
C ILE A 85 -9.27 -7.13 -1.03
N GLY A 86 -9.41 -6.22 -0.06
CA GLY A 86 -8.64 -4.96 -0.02
C GLY A 86 -7.13 -5.19 0.11
N ILE A 87 -6.72 -6.11 0.98
CA ILE A 87 -5.30 -6.49 1.12
C ILE A 87 -4.79 -7.22 -0.13
N GLY A 88 -5.62 -8.09 -0.73
CA GLY A 88 -5.29 -8.77 -1.98
C GLY A 88 -5.09 -7.79 -3.14
N LEU A 89 -5.94 -6.77 -3.26
CA LEU A 89 -5.79 -5.70 -4.25
C LEU A 89 -4.53 -4.86 -4.00
N LEU A 90 -4.20 -4.58 -2.74
CA LEU A 90 -2.93 -3.92 -2.34
C LEU A 90 -1.71 -4.72 -2.82
N ALA A 91 -1.69 -6.03 -2.55
CA ALA A 91 -0.61 -6.92 -3.00
C ALA A 91 -0.55 -7.03 -4.53
N CYS A 92 -1.70 -7.12 -5.19
CA CYS A 92 -1.78 -7.19 -6.66
C CYS A 92 -1.26 -5.92 -7.32
N HIS A 93 -1.63 -4.74 -6.80
CA HIS A 93 -1.07 -3.45 -7.23
C HIS A 93 0.44 -3.41 -7.05
N TRP A 94 0.95 -3.84 -5.89
CA TRP A 94 2.38 -3.88 -5.63
C TRP A 94 3.13 -4.77 -6.63
N MET A 95 2.60 -5.97 -6.90
CA MET A 95 3.17 -6.86 -7.92
C MET A 95 3.16 -6.22 -9.31
N PHE A 96 2.08 -5.52 -9.68
CA PHE A 96 2.00 -4.79 -10.93
C PHE A 96 3.08 -3.69 -11.04
N GLN A 97 3.31 -2.93 -9.97
CA GLN A 97 4.39 -1.93 -9.94
C GLN A 97 5.77 -2.53 -10.12
N MET A 98 6.06 -3.64 -9.44
CA MET A 98 7.34 -4.35 -9.61
C MET A 98 7.51 -4.88 -11.04
N PHE A 99 6.44 -5.40 -11.64
CA PHE A 99 6.44 -5.86 -13.03
C PHE A 99 6.75 -4.72 -14.01
N VAL A 100 6.08 -3.56 -13.86
CA VAL A 100 6.34 -2.37 -14.69
C VAL A 100 7.75 -1.85 -14.51
N HIS A 101 8.26 -1.82 -13.26
CA HIS A 101 9.63 -1.42 -12.98
C HIS A 101 10.64 -2.35 -13.66
N PHE A 102 10.39 -3.67 -13.62
CA PHE A 102 11.23 -4.66 -14.28
C PHE A 102 11.19 -4.52 -15.81
N LEU A 103 10.01 -4.29 -16.39
CA LEU A 103 9.88 -3.99 -17.82
C LEU A 103 10.70 -2.76 -18.19
N SER A 104 10.53 -1.64 -17.48
CA SER A 104 11.28 -0.41 -17.74
C SER A 104 12.79 -0.63 -17.65
N SER A 105 13.26 -1.43 -16.69
CA SER A 105 14.68 -1.77 -16.57
C SER A 105 15.16 -2.67 -17.71
N SER A 106 14.33 -3.59 -18.20
CA SER A 106 14.67 -4.51 -19.30
C SER A 106 14.72 -3.83 -20.66
N TYR A 107 13.88 -2.80 -20.89
CA TYR A 107 13.88 -2.00 -22.12
C TYR A 107 15.03 -0.99 -22.22
N LEU A 108 15.73 -0.73 -21.10
CA LEU A 108 16.93 0.11 -21.05
C LEU A 108 18.24 -0.66 -21.34
N THR A 109 18.14 -1.90 -21.81
CA THR A 109 19.25 -2.69 -22.38
C THR A 109 19.15 -2.70 -23.90
#